data_AF-A0A671KJV4-F1
#
_entry.id   AF-A0A671KJV4-F1
#
_cell.length_a   1.000
_cell.length_b   1.000
_cell.length_c   1.000
_cell.angle_alpha   90.00
_cell.angle_beta   90.00
_cell.angle_gamma   90.00
#
_symmetry.space_group_name_H-M   'P 1'
#
loop_
_entity.id
_entity.type
_entity.pdbx_description
1 polymer ?
#
loop_
_entity_poly.entity_id
_entity_poly.type
_entity_poly.pdbx_seq_one_letter_code
_entity_poly.pdbx_strand_id
1 'polypeptide(L)' 'MALARSVYNLLFRRTSTFAITIMVGAVVFERVFDQAGEAVFDNINRGVSYFSIEFGGFPHDPPVD' A
#
# COMPACT_ATOMS: atom_id res chain seq x y z
N MET A 1 13.35 -5.17 -24.42
CA MET A 1 12.35 -4.46 -23.59
C MET A 1 10.99 -4.37 -24.30
N ALA A 2 10.30 -5.50 -24.50
CA ALA A 2 8.98 -5.51 -25.14
C ALA A 2 7.89 -4.96 -24.20
N LEU A 3 7.91 -5.38 -22.92
CA LEU A 3 6.90 -5.00 -21.93
C LEU A 3 6.88 -3.49 -21.66
N ALA A 4 8.04 -2.88 -21.37
CA ALA A 4 8.12 -1.44 -21.12
C ALA A 4 7.64 -0.59 -22.32
N ARG A 5 7.97 -1.03 -23.54
CA ARG A 5 7.49 -0.38 -24.78
C ARG A 5 5.97 -0.51 -24.93
N SER A 6 5.40 -1.67 -24.62
CA SER A 6 3.95 -1.88 -24.64
C SER A 6 3.22 -1.03 -23.60
N VAL A 7 3.72 -0.99 -22.36
CA VAL A 7 3.18 -0.16 -21.27
C VAL A 7 3.21 1.32 -21.64
N TYR A 8 4.34 1.81 -22.17
CA TYR A 8 4.45 3.20 -22.63
C TYR A 8 3.43 3.51 -23.73
N ASN A 9 3.32 2.66 -24.75
CA ASN A 9 2.38 2.87 -25.84
C ASN A 9 0.91 2.85 -25.39
N LEU A 10 0.58 2.05 -24.38
CA LEU A 10 -0.79 1.89 -23.89
C LEU A 10 -1.20 3.00 -22.92
N LEU A 11 -0.34 3.32 -21.95
CA LEU A 11 -0.69 4.17 -20.82
C LEU A 11 -0.11 5.58 -20.94
N PHE A 12 1.15 5.69 -21.41
CA PHE A 12 1.94 6.91 -21.25
C PHE A 12 2.19 7.70 -22.54
N ARG A 13 1.81 7.19 -23.71
CA ARG A 13 2.08 7.82 -25.02
C ARG A 13 1.15 8.98 -25.36
N ARG A 14 -0.11 8.95 -24.94
CA ARG A 14 -1.09 10.04 -25.20
C ARG A 14 -1.37 10.77 -23.89
N THR A 15 -1.41 12.10 -23.92
CA THR A 15 -1.61 12.93 -22.71
C THR A 15 -2.91 12.62 -21.98
N SER A 16 -3.99 12.31 -22.71
CA SER A 16 -5.29 11.93 -22.12
C SER A 16 -5.23 10.60 -21.36
N THR A 17 -4.65 9.56 -21.96
CA THR A 17 -4.49 8.25 -21.29
C THR A 17 -3.48 8.34 -20.14
N PHE A 18 -2.44 9.17 -20.31
CA PHE A 18 -1.46 9.46 -19.26
C PHE A 18 -2.15 10.07 -18.04
N ALA A 19 -2.95 11.13 -18.22
CA ALA A 19 -3.64 11.78 -17.11
C ALA A 19 -4.58 10.82 -16.37
N ILE A 20 -5.35 10.00 -17.09
CA ILE A 20 -6.21 8.97 -16.48
C ILE A 20 -5.37 7.95 -15.71
N THR A 21 -4.26 7.49 -16.28
CA THR A 21 -3.36 6.53 -15.62
C THR A 21 -2.81 7.10 -14.32
N ILE A 22 -2.44 8.38 -14.28
CA ILE A 22 -1.96 9.04 -13.06
C ILE A 22 -3.07 9.16 -12.02
N MET A 23 -4.28 9.58 -12.41
CA MET A 23 -5.40 9.69 -11.46
C MET A 23 -5.78 8.34 -10.84
N VAL A 24 -5.91 7.30 -11.67
CA VAL A 24 -6.20 5.94 -11.18
C VAL A 24 -5.04 5.41 -10.34
N GLY A 25 -3.81 5.62 -10.81
CA GLY A 25 -2.61 5.24 -10.09
C GLY A 25 -2.53 5.89 -8.72
N ALA A 26 -2.88 7.17 -8.59
CA ALA A 26 -2.88 7.89 -7.33
C ALA A 26 -3.89 7.32 -6.32
N VAL A 27 -5.13 7.04 -6.74
CA VAL A 27 -6.16 6.46 -5.85
C VAL A 27 -5.79 5.06 -5.40
N VAL A 28 -5.26 4.22 -6.30
CA VAL A 28 -4.80 2.88 -5.93
C VAL A 28 -3.59 2.96 -5.00
N PHE A 29 -2.65 3.86 -5.31
CA PHE A 29 -1.46 4.09 -4.51
C PHE A 29 -1.82 4.53 -3.09
N GLU A 30 -2.69 5.52 -2.91
CA GLU A 30 -3.18 6.00 -1.61
C GLU A 30 -3.65 4.82 -0.74
N ARG A 31 -4.58 4.01 -1.24
CA ARG A 31 -5.14 2.88 -0.45
C ARG A 31 -4.11 1.83 -0.08
N VAL A 32 -3.19 1.52 -0.99
CA VAL A 32 -2.16 0.50 -0.76
C VAL A 32 -1.09 1.04 0.17
N PHE A 33 -0.65 2.29 -0.02
CA PHE A 33 0.38 2.90 0.79
C PHE A 33 -0.08 3.17 2.22
N ASP A 34 -1.32 3.59 2.42
CA ASP A 34 -1.86 3.77 3.76
C ASP A 34 -1.86 2.45 4.52
N GLN A 35 -2.41 1.38 3.92
CA GLN A 35 -2.45 0.06 4.54
C GLN A 35 -1.05 -0.54 4.76
N ALA A 36 -0.17 -0.43 3.77
CA ALA A 36 1.19 -0.92 3.89
C ALA A 36 2.00 -0.13 4.93
N GLY A 37 1.82 1.19 4.96
CA GLY A 37 2.47 2.08 5.91
C GLY A 37 2.05 1.77 7.34
N GLU A 38 0.75 1.59 7.58
CA GLU A 38 0.23 1.19 8.88
C GLU A 38 0.74 -0.19 9.30
N ALA A 39 0.69 -1.19 8.41
CA ALA A 39 1.22 -2.52 8.70
C ALA A 39 2.73 -2.52 9.02
N VAL A 40 3.52 -1.72 8.31
CA VAL A 40 4.96 -1.56 8.58
C VAL A 40 5.18 -0.84 9.92
N PHE A 41 4.44 0.24 10.18
CA PHE A 41 4.55 1.01 11.41
C PHE A 41 4.19 0.18 12.63
N ASP A 42 3.08 -0.55 12.59
CA ASP A 42 2.63 -1.42 13.68
C ASP A 42 3.59 -2.57 13.88
N ASN A 43 4.12 -3.17 12.82
CA ASN A 43 5.12 -4.24 12.93
C ASN A 43 6.41 -3.76 13.61
N ILE A 44 6.86 -2.53 13.30
CA ILE A 44 8.05 -1.95 13.92
C ILE A 44 7.78 -1.56 15.39
N ASN A 45 6.57 -1.09 15.71
CA ASN A 45 6.20 -0.59 17.02
C ASN A 45 5.29 -1.55 17.82
N ARG A 46 5.41 -2.86 17.57
CA ARG A 46 4.64 -3.89 18.27
C ARG A 46 4.83 -3.74 19.79
N GLY A 47 3.71 -3.74 20.52
CA GLY A 47 3.68 -3.66 21.98
C GLY A 47 3.81 -2.25 22.58
N VAL A 48 4.04 -1.21 21.77
CA VAL A 48 4.12 0.19 22.23
C VAL A 48 3.16 1.14 21.53
N SER A 49 2.66 0.81 20.34
CA SER A 49 1.59 1.61 19.73
C SER A 49 0.30 1.48 20.53
N TYR A 50 -0.44 2.59 20.65
CA TYR A 50 -1.75 2.63 21.33
C TYR A 50 -2.67 1.50 20.85
N PHE A 51 -2.71 1.27 19.54
CA PHE A 51 -3.50 0.20 18.94
C PHE A 51 -3.01 -1.18 19.37
N SER A 52 -1.69 -1.44 19.35
CA SER A 52 -1.13 -2.71 19.82
C SER A 52 -1.34 -2.94 21.32
N ILE A 53 -1.42 -1.90 22.15
CA ILE A 53 -1.65 -2.01 23.59
C ILE A 53 -3.14 -2.24 23.90
N GLU A 54 -4.03 -1.52 23.22
CA GLU A 54 -5.48 -1.62 23.45
C GLU A 54 -6.09 -2.86 22.80
N PHE A 55 -5.64 -3.24 21.59
CA PHE A 55 -6.09 -4.46 20.91
C PHE A 55 -5.26 -5.70 21.25
N GLY A 56 -4.03 -5.57 21.73
CA GLY A 56 -3.21 -6.70 22.23
C GLY A 56 -3.75 -7.34 23.51
N GLY A 57 -4.79 -6.76 24.13
CA GLY A 57 -5.57 -7.38 25.20
C GLY A 57 -6.65 -8.37 24.73
N PHE A 58 -6.95 -8.42 23.42
CA PHE A 58 -7.86 -9.40 22.84
C PHE A 58 -7.09 -10.54 22.16
N PRO A 59 -7.45 -11.81 22.42
CA PRO A 59 -6.70 -12.98 21.97
C PRO A 59 -6.93 -13.21 20.46
N HIS A 60 -6.17 -12.50 19.62
CA HIS A 60 -6.11 -12.78 18.18
C HIS A 60 -4.73 -13.20 17.68
N ASP A 61 -3.69 -13.07 18.50
CA ASP A 61 -2.34 -13.53 18.15
C ASP A 61 -2.02 -14.87 18.82
N PRO A 62 -1.61 -15.92 18.07
CA PRO A 62 -1.08 -17.12 18.69
C PRO A 62 0.22 -16.79 19.44
N PRO A 63 0.56 -17.55 20.50
CA PRO A 63 1.76 -17.30 21.28
C PRO A 63 2.98 -17.42 20.36
N VAL A 64 3.81 -16.38 20.35
CA VAL A 64 5.16 -16.46 19.81
C VAL A 64 6.01 -17.11 20.90
N ASP A 65 6.57 -18.28 20.57
CA ASP A 65 7.58 -19.00 21.33
C ASP A 65 8.89 -18.24 21.49
#